data_AF-A0A401TA93-F1
#
_entry.id   AF-A0A401TA93-F1
#
_cell.length_a   1.000
_cell.length_b   1.000
_cell.length_c   1.000
_cell.angle_alpha   90.00
_cell.angle_beta   90.00
_cell.angle_gamma   90.00
#
_symmetry.space_group_name_H-M   'P 1'
#
loop_
_entity.id
_entity.type
_entity.pdbx_description
1 polymer ?
#
loop_
_entity_poly.entity_id
_entity_poly.type
_entity_poly.pdbx_seq_one_letter_code
_entity_poly.pdbx_strand_id
1 'polypeptide(L)'
;MTRVSLTPGDTMKLLDRLPTLKPRHNNAEFWQRLREMQICHNLHNSYVAGLVRTKLPENLWSRLRPAHQNGSWCTVRSDSRREQEATLADFKADVSEALGHTPVDCNAIVAFTQKPGEGAQEYGARQFEAFQVQSGIPDADRQNPAFIQLYKDGLGPTHLAVLRTGLEPYFSFRELENWAMSLDN
;
A
#
# COMPACT_ATOMS: atom_id res chain seq x y z
N MET A 1 -17.37 26.61 7.83
CA MET A 1 -15.99 26.67 8.37
C MET A 1 -15.19 27.72 7.59
N THR A 2 -14.36 28.53 8.27
CA THR A 2 -13.55 29.59 7.62
C THR A 2 -12.42 28.97 6.81
N ARG A 3 -12.32 29.33 5.53
CA ARG A 3 -11.31 28.81 4.60
C ARG A 3 -9.94 29.40 4.98
N VAL A 4 -9.10 28.61 5.64
CA VAL A 4 -7.73 29.04 5.96
C VAL A 4 -6.93 29.03 4.67
N SER A 5 -6.41 30.19 4.27
CA SER A 5 -5.48 30.29 3.15
C SER A 5 -4.07 30.18 3.69
N LEU A 6 -3.33 29.17 3.25
CA LEU A 6 -1.93 28.97 3.66
C LEU A 6 -1.06 30.02 2.99
N THR A 7 -0.06 30.53 3.72
CA THR A 7 0.96 31.37 3.10
C THR A 7 1.86 30.52 2.18
N PRO A 8 2.56 31.13 1.21
CA PRO A 8 3.55 30.41 0.40
C PRO A 8 4.64 29.73 1.25
N GLY A 9 5.07 30.37 2.34
CA GLY A 9 6.05 29.81 3.28
C GLY A 9 5.53 28.58 4.05
N ASP A 10 4.26 28.58 4.44
CA ASP A 10 3.64 27.41 5.09
C ASP A 10 3.45 26.26 4.10
N THR A 11 3.14 26.57 2.85
CA THR A 11 3.01 25.57 1.78
C THR A 11 4.34 24.86 1.52
N MET A 12 5.45 25.59 1.47
CA MET A 12 6.80 25.00 1.33
C MET A 12 7.15 24.07 2.50
N LYS A 13 6.86 24.48 3.75
CA LYS A 13 7.09 23.62 4.92
C LYS A 13 6.25 22.34 4.89
N LEU A 14 5.01 22.41 4.39
CA LEU A 14 4.16 21.22 4.24
C LEU A 14 4.68 20.30 3.15
N LEU A 15 5.16 20.86 2.04
CA LEU A 15 5.78 20.10 0.96
C LEU A 15 7.04 19.37 1.42
N ASP A 16 7.92 20.00 2.20
CA ASP A 16 9.15 19.36 2.71
C ASP A 16 8.85 18.15 3.61
N ARG A 17 7.69 18.13 4.27
CA ARG A 17 7.28 17.04 5.16
C ARG A 17 6.60 15.88 4.43
N LEU A 18 6.21 16.07 3.16
CA LEU A 18 5.58 15.02 2.35
C LEU A 18 6.63 14.26 1.51
N PRO A 19 6.72 12.93 1.62
CA PRO A 19 7.53 12.14 0.71
C PRO A 19 7.00 12.22 -0.73
N THR A 20 7.84 11.93 -1.71
CA THR A 20 7.42 11.87 -3.13
C THR A 20 6.57 10.61 -3.38
N LEU A 21 5.53 10.73 -4.21
CA LEU A 21 4.74 9.56 -4.62
C LEU A 21 5.55 8.69 -5.58
N LYS A 22 5.67 7.41 -5.25
CA LYS A 22 6.40 6.42 -6.05
C LYS A 22 5.42 5.55 -6.86
N PRO A 23 5.68 5.29 -8.15
CA PRO A 23 4.91 4.31 -8.92
C PRO A 23 5.03 2.90 -8.32
N ARG A 24 3.99 2.08 -8.46
CA ARG A 24 3.91 0.68 -7.97
C ARG A 24 4.25 0.53 -6.48
N HIS A 25 3.90 1.53 -5.67
CA HIS A 25 4.23 1.59 -4.24
C HIS A 25 3.11 2.28 -3.46
N ASN A 26 2.59 1.67 -2.38
CA ASN A 26 1.32 2.07 -1.71
C ASN A 26 1.26 3.53 -1.24
N ASN A 27 2.43 4.17 -1.13
CA ASN A 27 2.62 5.51 -0.62
C ASN A 27 1.90 5.72 0.73
N ALA A 28 1.87 4.70 1.60
CA ALA A 28 1.13 4.74 2.86
C ALA A 28 1.60 5.88 3.77
N GLU A 29 2.91 6.10 3.87
CA GLU A 29 3.49 7.22 4.62
C GLU A 29 3.02 8.58 4.06
N PHE A 30 3.00 8.73 2.74
CA PHE A 30 2.49 9.93 2.09
C PHE A 30 1.03 10.18 2.48
N TRP A 31 0.16 9.18 2.32
CA TRP A 31 -1.27 9.31 2.60
C TRP A 31 -1.55 9.56 4.09
N GLN A 32 -0.78 8.94 4.97
CA GLN A 32 -0.88 9.16 6.41
C GLN A 32 -0.49 10.59 6.77
N ARG A 33 0.68 11.06 6.34
CA ARG A 33 1.14 12.43 6.62
C ARG A 33 0.23 13.49 6.01
N LEU A 34 -0.29 13.24 4.81
CA LEU A 34 -1.25 14.14 4.15
C LEU A 34 -2.55 14.25 4.96
N ARG A 35 -3.05 13.12 5.50
CA ARG A 35 -4.23 13.11 6.37
C ARG A 35 -3.99 13.86 7.68
N GLU A 36 -2.85 13.64 8.33
CA GLU A 36 -2.46 14.37 9.55
C GLU A 36 -2.42 15.87 9.28
N MET A 37 -1.78 16.31 8.18
CA MET A 37 -1.74 17.72 7.80
C MET A 37 -3.13 18.29 7.50
N GLN A 38 -3.97 17.54 6.80
CA GLN A 38 -5.34 17.97 6.51
C GLN A 38 -6.14 18.21 7.79
N ILE A 39 -6.00 17.35 8.79
CA ILE A 39 -6.68 17.50 10.09
C ILE A 39 -6.10 18.66 10.88
N CYS A 40 -4.76 18.73 11.03
CA CYS A 40 -4.10 19.75 11.85
C CYS A 40 -4.29 21.17 11.30
N HIS A 41 -4.35 21.32 9.97
CA HIS A 41 -4.45 22.63 9.33
C HIS A 41 -5.82 22.89 8.71
N ASN A 42 -6.79 21.99 8.91
CA ASN A 42 -8.13 22.05 8.32
C ASN A 42 -8.10 22.34 6.80
N LEU A 43 -7.25 21.60 6.08
CA LEU A 43 -6.98 21.87 4.66
C LEU A 43 -8.18 21.50 3.80
N HIS A 44 -8.55 22.42 2.92
CA HIS A 44 -9.55 22.17 1.90
C HIS A 44 -9.02 21.20 0.82
N ASN A 45 -9.91 20.39 0.23
CA ASN A 45 -9.56 19.39 -0.78
C ASN A 45 -8.76 19.97 -1.97
N SER A 46 -8.97 21.25 -2.33
CA SER A 46 -8.17 21.93 -3.36
C SER A 46 -6.69 22.09 -3.00
N TYR A 47 -6.38 22.32 -1.72
CA TYR A 47 -4.99 22.37 -1.25
C TYR A 47 -4.39 20.97 -1.23
N VAL A 48 -5.16 19.97 -0.79
CA VAL A 48 -4.74 18.56 -0.82
C VAL A 48 -4.40 18.13 -2.26
N ALA A 49 -5.25 18.47 -3.22
CA ALA A 49 -5.01 18.23 -4.65
C ALA A 49 -3.71 18.89 -5.15
N GLY A 50 -3.45 20.14 -4.72
CA GLY A 50 -2.21 20.84 -5.06
C GLY A 50 -0.95 20.18 -4.48
N LEU A 51 -1.01 19.72 -3.22
CA LEU A 51 0.07 19.00 -2.58
C LEU A 51 0.35 17.66 -3.28
N VAL A 52 -0.70 16.91 -3.60
CA VAL A 52 -0.60 15.65 -4.36
C VAL A 52 -0.01 15.89 -5.74
N ARG A 53 -0.49 16.90 -6.47
CA ARG A 53 0.04 17.26 -7.79
C ARG A 53 1.53 17.57 -7.75
N THR A 54 2.00 18.25 -6.71
CA THR A 54 3.41 18.63 -6.55
C THR A 54 4.31 17.41 -6.27
N LYS A 55 3.75 16.35 -5.66
CA LYS A 55 4.49 15.14 -5.26
C LYS A 55 4.28 13.96 -6.21
N LEU A 56 3.32 14.06 -7.13
CA LEU A 56 3.04 13.06 -8.15
C LEU A 56 4.00 13.21 -9.33
N PRO A 57 4.54 12.11 -9.90
CA PRO A 57 5.28 12.15 -11.15
C PRO A 57 4.45 12.80 -12.27
N GLU A 58 5.08 13.70 -13.03
CA GLU A 58 4.40 14.60 -13.97
C GLU A 58 3.58 13.86 -15.04
N ASN A 59 4.08 12.70 -15.48
CA ASN A 59 3.44 11.84 -16.48
C ASN A 59 2.20 11.08 -15.97
N LEU A 60 1.90 11.13 -14.67
CA LEU A 60 0.79 10.38 -14.06
C LEU A 60 -0.42 11.26 -13.79
N TRP A 61 -0.27 12.59 -13.69
CA TRP A 61 -1.41 13.48 -13.46
C TRP A 61 -2.44 13.39 -14.59
N SER A 62 -1.97 13.26 -15.83
CA SER A 62 -2.82 13.11 -17.02
C SER A 62 -3.59 11.79 -17.09
N ARG A 63 -3.25 10.81 -16.24
CA ARG A 63 -3.94 9.51 -16.16
C ARG A 63 -5.13 9.49 -15.22
N LEU A 64 -5.27 10.51 -14.37
CA LEU A 64 -6.39 10.64 -13.45
C LEU A 64 -7.70 10.83 -14.22
N ARG A 65 -8.85 10.60 -13.58
CA ARG A 65 -10.15 10.97 -14.16
C ARG A 65 -10.21 12.47 -14.48
N PRO A 66 -10.87 12.90 -15.58
CA PRO A 66 -10.93 14.31 -15.95
C PRO A 66 -11.42 15.24 -14.85
N ALA A 67 -12.39 14.79 -14.03
CA ALA A 67 -12.89 15.53 -12.88
C ALA A 67 -11.82 15.81 -11.81
N HIS A 68 -10.90 14.87 -11.61
CA HIS A 68 -9.78 15.03 -10.67
C HIS A 68 -8.67 15.92 -11.23
N GLN A 69 -8.40 15.82 -12.53
CA GLN A 69 -7.42 16.66 -13.22
C GLN A 69 -7.77 18.14 -13.17
N ASN A 70 -9.04 18.48 -13.45
CA ASN A 70 -9.50 19.87 -13.54
C ASN A 70 -9.96 20.45 -12.18
N GLY A 71 -9.93 19.64 -11.12
CA GLY A 71 -10.26 20.07 -9.76
C GLY A 71 -11.75 20.31 -9.51
N SER A 72 -12.65 19.92 -10.41
CA SER A 72 -14.10 20.13 -10.25
C SER A 72 -14.66 19.42 -9.02
N TRP A 73 -14.09 18.27 -8.64
CA TRP A 73 -14.42 17.54 -7.41
C TRP A 73 -14.15 18.34 -6.13
N CYS A 74 -13.19 19.28 -6.15
CA CYS A 74 -12.90 20.16 -5.02
C CYS A 74 -13.94 21.27 -4.86
N THR A 75 -14.83 21.47 -5.84
CA THR A 75 -15.83 22.57 -5.82
C THR A 75 -17.12 22.21 -5.10
N VAL A 76 -17.29 20.94 -4.70
CA VAL A 76 -18.40 20.49 -3.86
C VAL A 76 -18.34 21.28 -2.55
N ARG A 77 -19.17 22.33 -2.45
CA ARG A 77 -19.35 23.16 -1.25
C ARG A 77 -20.14 22.40 -0.19
N SER A 78 -19.65 21.23 0.20
CA SER A 78 -20.22 20.52 1.31
C SER A 78 -19.59 21.00 2.60
N ASP A 79 -20.42 21.49 3.53
CA ASP A 79 -20.02 21.71 4.92
C ASP A 79 -19.95 20.38 5.70
N SER A 80 -20.38 19.26 5.09
CA SER A 80 -20.29 17.93 5.70
C SER A 80 -18.88 17.37 5.56
N ARG A 81 -18.19 17.24 6.70
CA ARG A 81 -16.89 16.56 6.79
C ARG A 81 -16.91 15.16 6.17
N ARG A 82 -18.01 14.42 6.32
CA ARG A 82 -18.17 13.08 5.76
C ARG A 82 -18.14 13.08 4.22
N GLU A 83 -18.71 14.09 3.58
CA GLU A 83 -18.71 14.22 2.11
C GLU A 83 -17.34 14.67 1.59
N GLN A 84 -16.64 15.54 2.33
CA GLN A 84 -15.26 15.91 2.03
C GLN A 84 -14.31 14.71 2.13
N GLU A 85 -14.49 13.86 3.14
CA GLU A 85 -13.73 12.62 3.32
C GLU A 85 -14.04 11.59 2.22
N ALA A 86 -15.30 11.46 1.81
CA ALA A 86 -15.70 10.55 0.73
C ALA A 86 -15.12 10.98 -0.64
N THR A 87 -15.21 12.26 -0.98
CA THR A 87 -14.64 12.80 -2.23
C THR A 87 -13.11 12.71 -2.23
N LEU A 88 -12.47 12.89 -1.08
CA LEU A 88 -11.02 12.68 -0.96
C LEU A 88 -10.63 11.20 -1.10
N ALA A 89 -11.42 10.27 -0.55
CA ALA A 89 -11.18 8.84 -0.71
C ALA A 89 -11.25 8.41 -2.18
N ASP A 90 -12.22 8.95 -2.94
CA ASP A 90 -12.35 8.72 -4.38
C ASP A 90 -11.14 9.27 -5.16
N PHE A 91 -10.69 10.48 -4.83
CA PHE A 91 -9.46 11.06 -5.41
C PHE A 91 -8.22 10.23 -5.09
N LYS A 92 -8.07 9.79 -3.82
CA LYS A 92 -6.96 8.92 -3.41
C LYS A 92 -6.95 7.60 -4.19
N ALA A 93 -8.11 6.99 -4.40
CA ALA A 93 -8.22 5.75 -5.16
C ALA A 93 -7.75 5.94 -6.61
N ASP A 94 -8.20 7.02 -7.26
CA ASP A 94 -7.82 7.39 -8.63
C ASP A 94 -6.30 7.65 -8.77
N VAL A 95 -5.71 8.37 -7.81
CA VAL A 95 -4.27 8.62 -7.76
C VAL A 95 -3.50 7.31 -7.55
N SER A 96 -4.01 6.44 -6.70
CA SER A 96 -3.40 5.13 -6.45
C SER A 96 -3.43 4.27 -7.72
N GLU A 97 -4.57 4.21 -8.42
CA GLU A 97 -4.71 3.52 -9.70
C GLU A 97 -3.73 4.07 -10.75
N ALA A 98 -3.63 5.40 -10.89
CA ALA A 98 -2.70 6.03 -11.82
C ALA A 98 -1.22 5.73 -11.50
N LEU A 99 -0.89 5.56 -10.23
CA LEU A 99 0.43 5.10 -9.77
C LEU A 99 0.69 3.62 -10.07
N GLY A 100 -0.30 2.90 -10.60
CA GLY A 100 -0.21 1.46 -10.86
C GLY A 100 -0.43 0.63 -9.59
N HIS A 101 -1.18 1.15 -8.61
CA HIS A 101 -1.70 0.29 -7.55
C HIS A 101 -2.75 -0.63 -8.13
N THR A 102 -2.44 -1.92 -8.08
CA THR A 102 -3.49 -2.93 -7.95
C THR A 102 -4.10 -2.77 -6.56
N PRO A 103 -5.43 -2.77 -6.41
CA PRO A 103 -6.08 -2.86 -5.10
C PRO A 103 -5.47 -4.01 -4.31
N VAL A 104 -5.37 -3.85 -2.98
CA VAL A 104 -4.96 -4.95 -2.10
C VAL A 104 -5.99 -6.06 -2.24
N ASP A 105 -5.65 -7.10 -3.00
CA ASP A 105 -6.47 -8.29 -3.17
C ASP A 105 -5.98 -9.36 -2.21
N CYS A 106 -6.39 -9.23 -0.94
CA CYS A 106 -6.08 -10.22 0.09
C CYS A 106 -6.52 -11.63 -0.31
N ASN A 107 -7.58 -11.77 -1.11
CA ASN A 107 -8.06 -13.08 -1.55
C ASN A 107 -7.10 -13.68 -2.58
N ALA A 108 -6.55 -12.88 -3.49
CA ALA A 108 -5.51 -13.32 -4.41
C ALA A 108 -4.23 -13.77 -3.69
N ILE A 109 -3.82 -13.04 -2.64
CA ILE A 109 -2.64 -13.40 -1.83
C ILE A 109 -2.85 -14.73 -1.09
N VAL A 110 -4.02 -14.92 -0.48
CA VAL A 110 -4.36 -16.15 0.26
C VAL A 110 -4.58 -17.34 -0.67
N ALA A 111 -5.14 -17.11 -1.86
CA ALA A 111 -5.33 -18.15 -2.88
C ALA A 111 -4.01 -18.62 -3.51
N PHE A 112 -2.91 -17.92 -3.26
CA PHE A 112 -1.60 -18.23 -3.80
C PHE A 112 -0.92 -19.33 -2.97
N THR A 113 -1.16 -20.57 -3.37
CA THR A 113 -0.63 -21.76 -2.69
C THR A 113 0.51 -22.41 -3.47
N GLN A 114 1.21 -23.32 -2.80
CA GLN A 114 2.25 -24.14 -3.38
C GLN A 114 1.67 -25.05 -4.45
N LYS A 115 2.27 -25.05 -5.64
CA LYS A 115 1.87 -25.89 -6.75
C LYS A 115 2.34 -27.34 -6.54
N PRO A 116 1.65 -28.34 -7.12
CA PRO A 116 2.13 -29.72 -7.11
C PRO A 116 3.53 -29.82 -7.73
N GLY A 117 4.48 -30.40 -6.99
CA GLY A 117 5.87 -30.58 -7.43
C GLY A 117 6.78 -29.34 -7.31
N GLU A 118 6.27 -28.20 -6.85
CA GLU A 118 7.07 -27.02 -6.53
C GLU A 118 7.77 -27.20 -5.19
N GLY A 119 9.05 -26.84 -5.10
CA GLY A 119 9.81 -26.88 -3.83
C GLY A 119 9.26 -25.89 -2.81
N ALA A 120 9.45 -26.15 -1.52
CA ALA A 120 9.01 -25.25 -0.45
C ALA A 120 9.69 -23.89 -0.55
N GLN A 121 10.98 -23.85 -0.94
CA GLN A 121 11.76 -22.62 -1.09
C GLN A 121 11.29 -21.80 -2.29
N GLU A 122 11.09 -22.46 -3.44
CA GLU A 122 10.61 -21.82 -4.68
C GLU A 122 9.24 -21.18 -4.45
N TYR A 123 8.33 -21.92 -3.81
CA TYR A 123 7.02 -21.40 -3.42
C TYR A 123 7.15 -20.18 -2.49
N GLY A 124 8.02 -20.23 -1.47
CA GLY A 124 8.23 -19.12 -0.54
C GLY A 124 8.71 -17.84 -1.23
N ALA A 125 9.64 -17.95 -2.17
CA ALA A 125 10.13 -16.81 -2.96
C ALA A 125 9.00 -16.21 -3.82
N ARG A 126 8.25 -17.09 -4.51
CA ARG A 126 7.13 -16.68 -5.36
C ARG A 126 6.01 -16.01 -4.55
N GLN A 127 5.71 -16.53 -3.37
CA GLN A 127 4.69 -15.98 -2.46
C GLN A 127 5.13 -14.63 -1.88
N PHE A 128 6.43 -14.44 -1.62
CA PHE A 128 6.95 -13.15 -1.15
C PHE A 128 6.82 -12.06 -2.21
N GLU A 129 7.13 -12.36 -3.47
CA GLU A 129 6.93 -11.41 -4.57
C GLU A 129 5.46 -11.00 -4.71
N ALA A 130 4.54 -11.98 -4.64
CA ALA A 130 3.11 -11.70 -4.65
C ALA A 130 2.69 -10.84 -3.44
N PHE A 131 3.18 -11.17 -2.25
CA PHE A 131 2.93 -10.40 -1.03
C PHE A 131 3.42 -8.96 -1.14
N GLN A 132 4.63 -8.72 -1.66
CA GLN A 132 5.15 -7.35 -1.84
C GLN A 132 4.30 -6.53 -2.80
N VAL A 133 3.84 -7.13 -3.90
CA VAL A 133 3.04 -6.45 -4.91
C VAL A 133 1.62 -6.18 -4.42
N GLN A 134 1.03 -7.14 -3.70
CA GLN A 134 -0.42 -7.16 -3.45
C GLN A 134 -0.80 -6.76 -2.02
N SER A 135 0.09 -6.89 -1.02
CA SER A 135 -0.25 -6.61 0.39
C SER A 135 -0.47 -5.12 0.67
N GLY A 136 0.09 -4.26 -0.19
CA GLY A 136 0.10 -2.83 0.06
C GLY A 136 0.80 -2.48 1.37
N ILE A 137 1.83 -3.22 1.77
CA ILE A 137 2.75 -2.89 2.87
C ILE A 137 4.04 -2.33 2.24
N PRO A 138 4.49 -1.10 2.61
CA PRO A 138 5.70 -0.54 2.04
C PRO A 138 6.93 -1.23 2.63
N ASP A 139 7.94 -1.49 1.81
CA ASP A 139 9.19 -2.14 2.22
C ASP A 139 8.97 -3.41 3.05
N ALA A 140 7.90 -4.16 2.71
CA ALA A 140 7.55 -5.39 3.39
C ALA A 140 8.73 -6.35 3.31
N ASP A 141 9.34 -6.61 4.46
CA ASP A 141 10.45 -7.53 4.57
C ASP A 141 9.94 -8.97 4.77
N ARG A 142 10.86 -9.92 4.62
CA ARG A 142 10.55 -11.34 4.78
C ARG A 142 10.28 -11.72 6.24
N GLN A 143 10.61 -10.88 7.21
CA GLN A 143 10.30 -11.08 8.62
C GLN A 143 8.89 -10.60 8.99
N ASN A 144 8.15 -10.01 8.04
CA ASN A 144 6.78 -9.59 8.28
C ASN A 144 5.94 -10.78 8.75
N PRO A 145 5.31 -10.71 9.94
CA PRO A 145 4.58 -11.84 10.51
C PRO A 145 3.40 -12.29 9.65
N ALA A 146 2.76 -11.37 8.92
CA ALA A 146 1.68 -11.71 7.99
C ALA A 146 2.21 -12.54 6.82
N PHE A 147 3.40 -12.20 6.30
CA PHE A 147 4.03 -13.00 5.25
C PHE A 147 4.43 -14.39 5.75
N ILE A 148 5.07 -14.48 6.93
CA ILE A 148 5.48 -15.76 7.52
C ILE A 148 4.24 -16.67 7.69
N GLN A 149 3.12 -16.13 8.14
CA GLN A 149 1.89 -16.90 8.29
C GLN A 149 1.32 -17.34 6.94
N LEU A 150 1.26 -16.45 5.95
CA LEU A 150 0.80 -16.76 4.60
C LEU A 150 1.65 -17.84 3.92
N TYR A 151 2.97 -17.80 4.10
CA TYR A 151 3.87 -18.84 3.61
C TYR A 151 3.44 -20.19 4.19
N LYS A 152 3.34 -20.30 5.52
CA LYS A 152 2.94 -21.56 6.19
C LYS A 152 1.57 -22.07 5.73
N ASP A 153 0.60 -21.18 5.62
CA ASP A 153 -0.79 -21.55 5.33
C ASP A 153 -0.99 -22.02 3.88
N GLY A 154 -0.20 -21.50 2.94
CA GLY A 154 -0.29 -21.91 1.54
C GLY A 154 0.62 -23.06 1.14
N LEU A 155 1.37 -23.67 2.08
CA LEU A 155 2.18 -24.87 1.80
C LEU A 155 1.31 -26.05 1.33
N GLY A 156 1.87 -26.86 0.44
CA GLY A 156 1.26 -28.09 -0.01
C GLY A 156 1.14 -29.11 1.12
N PRO A 157 0.23 -30.09 1.03
CA PRO A 157 -0.08 -31.02 2.13
C PRO A 157 1.15 -31.76 2.68
N THR A 158 2.06 -32.19 1.81
CA THR A 158 3.28 -32.91 2.20
C THR A 158 4.23 -32.02 3.01
N HIS A 159 4.56 -30.83 2.51
CA HIS A 159 5.43 -29.90 3.21
C HIS A 159 4.80 -29.38 4.50
N LEU A 160 3.48 -29.12 4.49
CA LEU A 160 2.74 -28.73 5.70
C LEU A 160 2.77 -29.83 6.77
N ALA A 161 2.64 -31.10 6.38
CA ALA A 161 2.75 -32.23 7.30
C ALA A 161 4.13 -32.30 7.94
N VAL A 162 5.20 -32.15 7.14
CA VAL A 162 6.58 -32.16 7.65
C VAL A 162 6.88 -30.94 8.53
N LEU A 163 6.35 -29.77 8.17
CA LEU A 163 6.45 -28.56 9.00
C LEU A 163 5.85 -28.79 10.38
N ARG A 164 4.67 -29.43 10.45
CA ARG A 164 3.97 -29.75 11.70
C ARG A 164 4.69 -30.77 12.57
N THR A 165 5.54 -31.62 12.00
CA THR A 165 6.32 -32.61 12.77
C THR A 165 7.62 -32.06 13.32
N GLY A 166 8.13 -30.94 12.78
CA GLY A 166 9.50 -30.50 13.00
C GLY A 166 9.68 -29.33 13.96
N LEU A 167 8.72 -28.41 14.11
CA LEU A 167 9.07 -27.03 14.47
C LEU A 167 8.11 -26.34 15.45
N GLU A 168 8.70 -25.61 16.41
CA GLU A 168 8.02 -24.80 17.44
C GLU A 168 7.09 -23.71 16.87
N PRO A 169 6.11 -23.22 17.66
CA PRO A 169 5.12 -22.24 17.21
C PRO A 169 5.70 -20.90 16.72
N TYR A 170 6.94 -20.56 17.07
CA TYR A 170 7.57 -19.27 16.77
C TYR A 170 8.75 -19.40 15.82
N PHE A 171 8.44 -19.57 14.53
CA PHE A 171 9.45 -19.59 13.46
C PHE A 171 9.73 -18.19 12.92
N SER A 172 10.98 -17.76 12.96
CA SER A 172 11.48 -16.65 12.17
C SER A 172 11.54 -17.03 10.68
N PHE A 173 11.58 -16.04 9.78
CA PHE A 173 11.72 -16.33 8.35
C PHE A 173 12.99 -17.11 8.04
N ARG A 174 14.10 -16.82 8.74
CA ARG A 174 15.39 -17.48 8.52
C ARG A 174 15.32 -18.98 8.81
N GLU A 175 14.64 -19.35 9.88
CA GLU A 175 14.47 -20.76 10.23
C GLU A 175 13.54 -21.45 9.23
N LEU A 176 12.49 -20.76 8.78
CA LEU A 176 11.57 -21.26 7.76
C LEU A 176 12.27 -21.48 6.41
N GLU A 177 13.14 -20.56 6.00
CA GLU A 177 13.94 -20.66 4.77
C GLU A 177 14.96 -21.79 4.85
N ASN A 178 15.65 -21.95 5.99
CA ASN A 178 16.57 -23.08 6.21
C ASN A 178 15.87 -24.43 6.17
N TRP A 179 14.68 -24.51 6.78
CA TRP A 179 13.84 -25.72 6.72
C TRP A 179 13.43 -26.04 5.29
N ALA A 180 12.95 -25.04 4.53
CA ALA A 180 12.55 -25.22 3.15
C ALA A 180 13.72 -25.71 2.28
N MET A 181 14.91 -25.10 2.42
CA MET A 181 16.12 -25.55 1.74
C MET A 181 16.52 -26.99 2.11
N SER A 182 16.34 -27.39 3.37
CA SER A 182 16.66 -28.76 3.80
C SER A 182 15.71 -29.82 3.26
N LEU A 183 14.49 -29.44 2.87
CA LEU A 183 13.51 -30.38 2.32
C LEU A 183 13.60 -30.52 0.81
N ASP A 184 14.03 -29.46 0.13
CA ASP A 184 14.16 -29.43 -1.31
C ASP A 184 15.48 -30.08 -1.80
N ASN A 185 16.44 -30.34 -0.89
CA ASN A 185 17.72 -31.05 -1.13
C ASN A 185 17.67 -32.51 -0.67
#